data_AF-A0A2G1MC43-F1
#
_entry.id   AF-A0A2G1MC43-F1
#
_cell.length_a   1.000
_cell.length_b   1.000
_cell.length_c   1.000
_cell.angle_alpha   90.00
_cell.angle_beta   90.00
_cell.angle_gamma   90.00
#
_symmetry.space_group_name_H-M   'P 1'
#
loop_
_entity.id
_entity.type
_entity.pdbx_description
1 polymer ?
#
loop_
_entity_poly.entity_id
_entity_poly.type
_entity_poly.pdbx_seq_one_letter_code
_entity_poly.pdbx_strand_id
1 'polypeptide(L)'
;MSKRPATTLNAIASKQDDPDAIVEAGEMVDLRFPMGGRMSLRSAKLFHLLVKVAGVDVAEDKQHRFPLAALNESFHVSVGELETLIDELHSTTIKLKLTDEHGRRFTKSGPFFADVEREEETQAQAEIRFAFSPVLRQAIANSTHWAIISRRAVLAFESKYSLRLYTVLSLRAGLRKTHEDFSVEDLRQILGVPSEKLTAWKNLRLRALDPAIEEINHLAGFRASYVPQKQGRKVVGITLSWGQKGQDEVVEAMKELERSRVGRKVRRQGAAERIIEQENRQREALATQLSQAMGGISIPPD
;
A
#
# COMPACT_ATOMS: atom_id res chain seq x y z
N MET A 1 9.36 -21.29 -30.87
CA MET A 1 8.11 -20.90 -30.17
C MET A 1 8.48 -19.99 -29.00
N SER A 2 8.12 -18.71 -29.04
CA SER A 2 8.35 -17.82 -27.90
C SER A 2 7.46 -18.27 -26.73
N LYS A 3 8.05 -18.52 -25.57
CA LYS A 3 7.32 -18.95 -24.37
C LYS A 3 6.40 -17.79 -23.97
N ARG A 4 5.08 -18.00 -23.90
CA ARG A 4 4.15 -16.97 -23.42
C ARG A 4 4.64 -16.46 -22.05
N PRO A 5 4.65 -15.15 -21.80
CA PRO A 5 5.08 -14.61 -20.52
C PRO A 5 4.20 -15.17 -19.40
N ALA A 6 4.78 -15.37 -18.21
CA ALA A 6 4.01 -15.76 -17.04
C ALA A 6 2.98 -14.67 -16.71
N THR A 7 1.76 -15.09 -16.37
CA THR A 7 0.67 -14.19 -16.01
C THR A 7 0.54 -14.08 -14.50
N THR A 8 -0.16 -13.05 -14.04
CA THR A 8 -0.52 -12.89 -12.62
C THR A 8 -1.36 -14.07 -12.11
N LEU A 9 -2.22 -14.66 -12.95
CA LEU A 9 -2.98 -15.87 -12.59
C LEU A 9 -2.07 -17.09 -12.36
N ASN A 10 -1.01 -17.27 -13.16
CA ASN A 10 -0.02 -18.31 -12.91
C ASN A 10 0.69 -18.09 -11.56
N ALA A 11 0.97 -16.84 -11.21
CA ALA A 11 1.58 -16.50 -9.93
C ALA A 11 0.63 -16.74 -8.75
N ILE A 12 -0.65 -16.40 -8.88
CA ILE A 12 -1.70 -16.72 -7.90
C ILE A 12 -1.75 -18.23 -7.65
N ALA A 13 -1.84 -19.04 -8.71
CA ALA A 13 -1.84 -20.50 -8.61
C ALA A 13 -0.59 -21.03 -7.87
N SER A 14 0.59 -20.50 -8.20
CA SER A 14 1.86 -20.92 -7.58
C SER A 14 1.99 -20.57 -6.08
N LYS A 15 1.13 -19.68 -5.57
CA LYS A 15 1.15 -19.18 -4.19
C LYS A 15 -0.11 -19.54 -3.41
N GLN A 16 -0.97 -20.39 -3.97
CA GLN A 16 -2.25 -20.77 -3.35
C GLN A 16 -2.06 -21.41 -1.97
N ASP A 17 -1.04 -22.24 -1.80
CA ASP A 17 -0.74 -22.94 -0.54
C ASP A 17 0.01 -22.09 0.49
N ASP A 18 0.48 -20.89 0.11
CA ASP A 18 1.17 -19.99 1.02
C ASP A 18 0.13 -19.12 1.76
N PRO A 19 -0.12 -19.33 3.06
CA PRO A 19 -1.16 -18.62 3.79
C PRO A 19 -0.85 -17.12 3.97
N ASP A 20 0.42 -16.71 3.81
CA ASP A 20 0.86 -15.32 3.96
C ASP A 20 0.99 -14.61 2.60
N ALA A 21 1.13 -15.30 1.48
CA ALA A 21 1.24 -14.63 0.17
C ALA A 21 -0.12 -14.16 -0.37
N ILE A 22 -0.20 -12.89 -0.77
CA ILE A 22 -1.26 -12.33 -1.60
C ILE A 22 -0.60 -11.84 -2.90
N VAL A 23 -1.12 -12.28 -4.04
CA VAL A 23 -0.61 -11.88 -5.35
C VAL A 23 -1.51 -10.79 -5.93
N GLU A 24 -0.94 -9.63 -6.21
CA GLU A 24 -1.64 -8.45 -6.72
C GLU A 24 -1.17 -8.15 -8.15
N ALA A 25 -2.11 -8.03 -9.08
CA ALA A 25 -1.83 -7.56 -10.44
C ALA A 25 -1.20 -6.16 -10.38
N GLY A 26 -0.14 -5.91 -11.14
CA GLY A 26 0.56 -4.64 -10.99
C GLY A 26 -0.23 -3.43 -11.49
N GLU A 27 -1.26 -3.63 -12.30
CA GLU A 27 -2.25 -2.61 -12.67
C GLU A 27 -2.95 -2.03 -11.43
N MET A 28 -3.06 -2.80 -10.34
CA MET A 28 -3.65 -2.35 -9.06
C MET A 28 -2.83 -1.26 -8.38
N VAL A 29 -1.53 -1.15 -8.67
CA VAL A 29 -0.67 -0.04 -8.21
C VAL A 29 -1.14 1.30 -8.77
N ASP A 30 -1.77 1.29 -9.94
CA ASP A 30 -2.33 2.47 -10.57
C ASP A 30 -3.80 2.71 -10.25
N LEU A 31 -4.38 1.95 -9.31
CA LEU A 31 -5.72 2.22 -8.80
C LEU A 31 -5.85 3.65 -8.28
N ARG A 32 -6.86 4.36 -8.80
CA ARG A 32 -7.25 5.72 -8.41
C ARG A 32 -8.73 5.75 -8.07
N PHE A 33 -9.11 6.69 -7.21
CA PHE A 33 -10.49 6.94 -6.86
C PHE A 33 -10.99 8.20 -7.60
N PRO A 34 -11.90 8.07 -8.58
CA PRO A 34 -12.48 9.23 -9.25
C PRO A 34 -13.38 10.04 -8.31
N MET A 35 -13.57 11.32 -8.64
CA MET A 35 -14.57 12.22 -8.03
C MET A 35 -14.53 12.31 -6.49
N GLY A 36 -13.33 12.29 -5.91
CA GLY A 36 -13.18 12.36 -4.44
C GLY A 36 -13.53 11.07 -3.71
N GLY A 37 -13.74 9.97 -4.44
CA GLY A 37 -13.94 8.64 -3.88
C GLY A 37 -12.81 8.25 -2.93
N ARG A 38 -13.11 7.36 -1.99
CA ARG A 38 -12.17 6.90 -0.98
C ARG A 38 -12.57 5.52 -0.52
N MET A 39 -11.59 4.82 0.04
CA MET A 39 -11.79 3.56 0.74
C MET A 39 -11.20 3.66 2.15
N SER A 40 -11.87 3.05 3.12
CA SER A 40 -11.38 2.86 4.47
C SER A 40 -10.22 1.84 4.51
N LEU A 41 -9.42 1.88 5.57
CA LEU A 41 -8.37 0.87 5.76
C LEU A 41 -8.96 -0.53 5.89
N ARG A 42 -10.10 -0.68 6.58
CA ARG A 42 -10.74 -1.98 6.78
C ARG A 42 -11.23 -2.56 5.45
N SER A 43 -11.89 -1.76 4.62
CA SER A 43 -12.32 -2.20 3.28
C SER A 43 -11.14 -2.50 2.35
N ALA A 44 -10.05 -1.74 2.43
CA ALA A 44 -8.82 -2.06 1.71
C ALA A 44 -8.24 -3.43 2.11
N LYS A 45 -8.15 -3.72 3.42
CA LYS A 45 -7.72 -5.03 3.92
C LYS A 45 -8.67 -6.14 3.47
N LEU A 46 -9.98 -5.89 3.52
CA LEU A 46 -11.00 -6.86 3.12
C LEU A 46 -10.83 -7.20 1.64
N PHE A 47 -10.67 -6.19 0.79
CA PHE A 47 -10.41 -6.39 -0.63
C PHE A 47 -9.20 -7.31 -0.89
N HIS A 48 -8.05 -7.04 -0.26
CA HIS A 48 -6.85 -7.89 -0.40
C HIS A 48 -7.10 -9.34 0.04
N LEU A 49 -7.85 -9.54 1.12
CA LEU A 49 -8.20 -10.89 1.59
C LEU A 49 -9.15 -11.59 0.61
N LEU A 50 -10.14 -10.90 0.06
CA LEU A 50 -11.06 -11.46 -0.91
C LEU A 50 -10.37 -11.81 -2.22
N VAL A 51 -9.40 -11.01 -2.68
CA VAL A 51 -8.52 -11.36 -3.81
C VAL A 51 -7.73 -12.63 -3.51
N LYS A 52 -7.13 -12.75 -2.30
CA LYS A 52 -6.42 -13.97 -1.89
C LYS A 52 -7.32 -15.20 -1.92
N VAL A 53 -8.50 -15.08 -1.30
CA VAL A 53 -9.46 -16.18 -1.15
C VAL A 53 -10.01 -16.63 -2.50
N ALA A 54 -10.31 -15.68 -3.39
CA ALA A 54 -10.78 -15.98 -4.73
C ALA A 54 -9.71 -16.73 -5.55
N GLY A 55 -8.43 -16.50 -5.29
CA GLY A 55 -7.36 -17.20 -5.99
C GLY A 55 -7.44 -16.96 -7.49
N VAL A 56 -7.25 -18.01 -8.30
CA VAL A 56 -7.30 -17.90 -9.77
C VAL A 56 -8.67 -17.48 -10.28
N ASP A 57 -9.72 -17.74 -9.50
CA ASP A 57 -11.10 -17.45 -9.85
C ASP A 57 -11.43 -15.96 -9.82
N VAL A 58 -10.55 -15.11 -9.26
CA VAL A 58 -10.72 -13.65 -9.19
C VAL A 58 -10.97 -12.99 -10.55
N ALA A 59 -10.54 -13.65 -11.64
CA ALA A 59 -10.71 -13.19 -13.02
C ALA A 59 -11.99 -13.73 -13.70
N GLU A 60 -12.67 -14.70 -13.10
CA GLU A 60 -13.84 -15.36 -13.69
C GLU A 60 -15.10 -14.53 -13.49
N ASP A 61 -16.00 -14.58 -14.48
CA ASP A 61 -17.32 -13.94 -14.37
C ASP A 61 -18.26 -14.83 -13.56
N LYS A 62 -18.01 -14.92 -12.25
CA LYS A 62 -18.84 -15.73 -11.36
C LYS A 62 -19.04 -15.07 -10.01
N GLN A 63 -20.03 -15.58 -9.31
CA GLN A 63 -20.31 -15.21 -7.93
C GLN A 63 -19.44 -16.05 -7.00
N HIS A 64 -18.60 -15.37 -6.21
CA HIS A 64 -17.85 -15.95 -5.12
C HIS A 64 -18.74 -16.02 -3.89
N ARG A 65 -18.58 -17.08 -3.08
CA ARG A 65 -19.28 -17.27 -1.82
C ARG A 65 -18.27 -17.40 -0.71
N PHE A 66 -18.51 -16.72 0.41
CA PHE A 66 -17.60 -16.77 1.52
C PHE A 66 -18.33 -16.68 2.88
N PRO A 67 -18.07 -17.61 3.81
CA PRO A 67 -18.63 -17.54 5.16
C PRO A 67 -18.18 -16.27 5.89
N LEU A 68 -19.11 -15.50 6.44
CA LEU A 68 -18.78 -14.29 7.20
C LEU A 68 -17.92 -14.63 8.44
N ALA A 69 -18.13 -15.80 9.04
CA ALA A 69 -17.34 -16.30 10.17
C ALA A 69 -15.83 -16.37 9.85
N ALA A 70 -15.46 -16.78 8.63
CA ALA A 70 -14.06 -16.87 8.22
C ALA A 70 -13.40 -15.50 8.03
N LEU A 71 -14.17 -14.46 7.63
CA LEU A 71 -13.66 -13.07 7.62
C LEU A 71 -13.44 -12.58 9.04
N ASN A 72 -14.32 -12.99 9.95
CA ASN A 72 -14.28 -12.52 11.32
C ASN A 72 -13.06 -13.03 12.11
N GLU A 73 -12.44 -14.15 11.69
CA GLU A 73 -11.15 -14.60 12.23
C GLU A 73 -10.04 -13.56 12.07
N SER A 74 -10.13 -12.70 11.03
CA SER A 74 -9.12 -11.65 10.77
C SER A 74 -9.54 -10.27 11.27
N PHE A 75 -10.85 -9.96 11.25
CA PHE A 75 -11.35 -8.62 11.57
C PHE A 75 -11.84 -8.45 13.01
N HIS A 76 -12.37 -9.51 13.62
CA HIS A 76 -12.98 -9.47 14.96
C HIS A 76 -14.02 -8.34 15.12
N VAL A 77 -14.96 -8.26 14.17
CA VAL A 77 -16.05 -7.28 14.09
C VAL A 77 -17.40 -7.96 14.05
N SER A 78 -18.47 -7.19 14.25
CA SER A 78 -19.83 -7.68 14.07
C SER A 78 -20.15 -7.97 12.58
N VAL A 79 -21.17 -8.80 12.32
CA VAL A 79 -21.68 -9.05 10.97
C VAL A 79 -22.11 -7.74 10.29
N GLY A 80 -22.86 -6.87 10.98
CA GLY A 80 -23.29 -5.59 10.41
C GLY A 80 -22.14 -4.62 10.08
N GLU A 81 -21.05 -4.64 10.87
CA GLU A 81 -19.84 -3.90 10.49
C GLU A 81 -19.20 -4.46 9.22
N LEU A 82 -19.15 -5.79 9.08
CA LEU A 82 -18.59 -6.44 7.90
C LEU A 82 -19.41 -6.13 6.64
N GLU A 83 -20.74 -6.18 6.76
CA GLU A 83 -21.69 -5.75 5.72
C GLU A 83 -21.44 -4.31 5.29
N THR A 84 -21.18 -3.41 6.24
CA THR A 84 -20.83 -2.01 5.94
C THR A 84 -19.53 -1.90 5.12
N LEU A 85 -18.53 -2.76 5.39
CA LEU A 85 -17.29 -2.78 4.59
C LEU A 85 -17.55 -3.29 3.17
N ILE A 86 -18.41 -4.29 3.02
CA ILE A 86 -18.83 -4.84 1.73
C ILE A 86 -19.58 -3.77 0.94
N ASP A 87 -20.52 -3.05 1.57
CA ASP A 87 -21.27 -1.96 0.95
C ASP A 87 -20.34 -0.81 0.52
N GLU A 88 -19.31 -0.50 1.32
CA GLU A 88 -18.27 0.45 0.93
C GLU A 88 -17.55 -0.03 -0.34
N LEU A 89 -17.15 -1.30 -0.44
CA LEU A 89 -16.49 -1.85 -1.64
C LEU A 89 -17.43 -1.85 -2.86
N HIS A 90 -18.69 -2.20 -2.69
CA HIS A 90 -19.69 -2.22 -3.77
C HIS A 90 -19.98 -0.82 -4.31
N SER A 91 -20.07 0.19 -3.43
CA SER A 91 -20.35 1.58 -3.82
C SER A 91 -19.10 2.37 -4.26
N THR A 92 -17.89 1.89 -3.94
CA THR A 92 -16.65 2.59 -4.29
C THR A 92 -16.24 2.35 -5.73
N THR A 93 -16.30 3.41 -6.56
CA THR A 93 -15.76 3.39 -7.92
C THR A 93 -14.24 3.53 -7.93
N ILE A 94 -13.57 2.79 -8.80
CA ILE A 94 -12.14 2.86 -9.07
C ILE A 94 -11.87 3.14 -10.55
N LYS A 95 -10.69 3.67 -10.84
CA LYS A 95 -10.11 3.79 -12.19
C LYS A 95 -8.79 3.04 -12.25
N LEU A 96 -8.62 2.24 -13.30
CA LEU A 96 -7.37 1.55 -13.62
C LEU A 96 -6.90 1.95 -15.02
N LYS A 97 -5.58 2.08 -15.19
CA LYS A 97 -4.94 2.19 -16.50
C LYS A 97 -4.61 0.79 -16.98
N LEU A 98 -5.24 0.37 -18.08
CA LEU A 98 -5.09 -0.97 -18.65
C LEU A 98 -4.46 -0.88 -20.04
N THR A 99 -3.98 -2.01 -20.54
CA THR A 99 -3.43 -2.16 -21.88
C THR A 99 -4.20 -3.27 -22.59
N ASP A 100 -4.60 -3.04 -23.84
CA ASP A 100 -5.27 -4.07 -24.64
C ASP A 100 -4.26 -5.02 -25.31
N GLU A 101 -4.75 -6.04 -26.00
CA GLU A 101 -3.93 -7.04 -26.70
C GLU A 101 -3.02 -6.44 -27.79
N HIS A 102 -3.33 -5.23 -28.26
CA HIS A 102 -2.58 -4.49 -29.28
C HIS A 102 -1.60 -3.49 -28.65
N GLY A 103 -1.44 -3.48 -27.32
CA GLY A 103 -0.57 -2.54 -26.62
C GLY A 103 -1.15 -1.14 -26.43
N ARG A 104 -2.42 -0.89 -26.79
CA ARG A 104 -3.05 0.42 -26.63
C ARG A 104 -3.46 0.61 -25.18
N ARG A 105 -3.03 1.73 -24.60
CA ARG A 105 -3.37 2.12 -23.23
C ARG A 105 -4.75 2.76 -23.17
N PHE A 106 -5.58 2.33 -22.25
CA PHE A 106 -6.91 2.91 -22.00
C PHE A 106 -7.19 2.97 -20.50
N THR A 107 -8.16 3.81 -20.10
CA THR A 107 -8.61 3.88 -18.70
C THR A 107 -9.96 3.19 -18.58
N LYS A 108 -10.09 2.25 -17.64
CA LYS A 108 -11.34 1.57 -17.33
C LYS A 108 -11.80 1.95 -15.92
N SER A 109 -13.10 2.14 -15.73
CA SER A 109 -13.69 2.60 -14.47
C SER A 109 -14.89 1.75 -14.10
N GLY A 110 -15.07 1.48 -12.81
CA GLY A 110 -16.16 0.67 -12.27
C GLY A 110 -15.99 0.42 -10.78
N PRO A 111 -16.95 -0.21 -10.09
CA PRO A 111 -16.84 -0.53 -8.67
C PRO A 111 -15.82 -1.65 -8.40
N PHE A 112 -15.58 -1.99 -7.12
CA PHE A 112 -14.86 -3.24 -6.81
C PHE A 112 -15.74 -4.47 -7.10
N PHE A 113 -17.00 -4.44 -6.68
CA PHE A 113 -17.95 -5.53 -6.92
C PHE A 113 -19.03 -5.13 -7.92
N ALA A 114 -19.26 -5.98 -8.92
CA ALA A 114 -20.39 -5.83 -9.84
C ALA A 114 -21.72 -6.15 -9.16
N ASP A 115 -21.70 -7.11 -8.24
CA ASP A 115 -22.88 -7.64 -7.57
C ASP A 115 -22.52 -8.09 -6.15
N VAL A 116 -23.47 -7.96 -5.23
CA VAL A 116 -23.38 -8.41 -3.83
C VAL A 116 -24.77 -8.90 -3.40
N GLU A 117 -24.85 -10.15 -2.98
CA GLU A 117 -26.05 -10.73 -2.36
C GLU A 117 -25.78 -11.04 -0.88
N ARG A 118 -26.83 -10.85 -0.08
CA ARG A 118 -26.88 -11.16 1.35
C ARG A 118 -28.18 -11.89 1.66
N GLU A 119 -28.11 -12.81 2.61
CA GLU A 119 -29.30 -13.47 3.16
C GLU A 119 -29.94 -12.57 4.21
N GLU A 120 -31.28 -12.48 4.23
CA GLU A 120 -32.01 -11.64 5.19
C GLU A 120 -31.96 -12.20 6.62
N GLU A 121 -31.73 -13.51 6.77
CA GLU A 121 -31.74 -14.19 8.06
C GLU A 121 -30.31 -14.31 8.62
N THR A 122 -30.10 -13.76 9.81
CA THR A 122 -28.82 -13.80 10.53
C THR A 122 -28.59 -15.18 11.15
N GLN A 123 -28.43 -16.20 10.32
CA GLN A 123 -28.02 -17.53 10.78
C GLN A 123 -26.50 -17.56 11.03
N ALA A 124 -26.06 -18.44 11.92
CA ALA A 124 -24.64 -18.68 12.22
C ALA A 124 -23.80 -19.12 10.99
N GLN A 125 -24.46 -19.43 9.88
CA GLN A 125 -23.87 -19.82 8.59
C GLN A 125 -23.95 -18.73 7.51
N ALA A 126 -24.31 -17.48 7.87
CA ALA A 126 -24.45 -16.40 6.90
C ALA A 126 -23.19 -16.25 6.02
N GLU A 127 -23.40 -16.31 4.71
CA GLU A 127 -22.36 -16.12 3.69
C GLU A 127 -22.59 -14.80 2.97
N ILE A 128 -21.49 -14.15 2.57
CA ILE A 128 -21.55 -13.13 1.53
C ILE A 128 -21.41 -13.81 0.18
N ARG A 129 -22.20 -13.36 -0.79
CA ARG A 129 -21.98 -13.67 -2.21
C ARG A 129 -21.66 -12.39 -2.96
N PHE A 130 -20.63 -12.41 -3.80
CA PHE A 130 -20.21 -11.22 -4.53
C PHE A 130 -19.55 -11.59 -5.86
N ALA A 131 -19.61 -10.70 -6.84
CA ALA A 131 -18.89 -10.84 -8.11
C ALA A 131 -17.90 -9.69 -8.29
N PHE A 132 -16.64 -9.97 -8.63
CA PHE A 132 -15.68 -8.91 -8.96
C PHE A 132 -16.11 -8.18 -10.23
N SER A 133 -15.93 -6.86 -10.23
CA SER A 133 -16.30 -6.05 -11.38
C SER A 133 -15.49 -6.42 -12.64
N PRO A 134 -16.05 -6.22 -13.85
CA PRO A 134 -15.32 -6.42 -15.10
C PRO A 134 -14.01 -5.63 -15.19
N VAL A 135 -13.88 -4.54 -14.41
CA VAL A 135 -12.66 -3.73 -14.35
C VAL A 135 -11.53 -4.48 -13.66
N LEU A 136 -11.81 -5.07 -12.50
CA LEU A 136 -10.83 -5.86 -11.76
C LEU A 136 -10.52 -7.17 -12.47
N ARG A 137 -11.54 -7.88 -12.95
CA ARG A 137 -11.37 -9.15 -13.67
C ARG A 137 -10.46 -8.98 -14.87
N GLN A 138 -10.72 -7.98 -15.71
CA GLN A 138 -9.89 -7.69 -16.87
C GLN A 138 -8.47 -7.26 -16.48
N ALA A 139 -8.32 -6.45 -15.43
CA ALA A 139 -7.01 -6.02 -14.97
C ALA A 139 -6.15 -7.20 -14.52
N ILE A 140 -6.73 -8.13 -13.74
CA ILE A 140 -5.99 -9.29 -13.21
C ILE A 140 -5.74 -10.33 -14.31
N ALA A 141 -6.73 -10.62 -15.15
CA ALA A 141 -6.62 -11.60 -16.24
C ALA A 141 -5.51 -11.24 -17.24
N ASN A 142 -5.40 -9.96 -17.60
CA ASN A 142 -4.47 -9.48 -18.62
C ASN A 142 -3.07 -9.17 -18.06
N SER A 143 -2.89 -9.22 -16.74
CA SER A 143 -1.68 -8.81 -16.07
C SER A 143 -0.54 -9.82 -16.27
N THR A 144 0.63 -9.32 -16.64
CA THR A 144 1.89 -10.09 -16.80
C THR A 144 2.98 -9.68 -15.82
N HIS A 145 2.65 -8.80 -14.88
CA HIS A 145 3.56 -8.37 -13.82
C HIS A 145 2.76 -8.21 -12.52
N TRP A 146 3.30 -8.68 -11.40
CA TRP A 146 2.58 -8.73 -10.13
C TRP A 146 3.48 -8.42 -8.95
N ALA A 147 2.85 -8.04 -7.84
CA ALA A 147 3.48 -7.97 -6.53
C ALA A 147 3.09 -9.20 -5.72
N ILE A 148 3.99 -9.69 -4.88
CA ILE A 148 3.67 -10.62 -3.80
C ILE A 148 3.76 -9.83 -2.50
N ILE A 149 2.65 -9.76 -1.78
CA ILE A 149 2.54 -9.04 -0.51
C ILE A 149 2.19 -9.99 0.63
N SER A 150 2.58 -9.63 1.85
CA SER A 150 2.29 -10.42 3.06
C SER A 150 0.90 -10.08 3.60
N ARG A 151 0.06 -11.10 3.78
CA ARG A 151 -1.25 -11.04 4.42
C ARG A 151 -1.10 -10.50 5.84
N ARG A 152 -0.13 -10.99 6.61
CA ARG A 152 0.16 -10.51 7.96
C ARG A 152 0.53 -9.03 7.95
N ALA A 153 1.35 -8.57 7.01
CA ALA A 153 1.66 -7.15 6.86
C ALA A 153 0.42 -6.32 6.52
N VAL A 154 -0.38 -6.75 5.54
CA VAL A 154 -1.66 -6.12 5.16
C VAL A 154 -2.57 -5.93 6.38
N LEU A 155 -2.72 -6.99 7.20
CA LEU A 155 -3.54 -6.94 8.41
C LEU A 155 -2.92 -6.08 9.53
N ALA A 156 -1.58 -5.97 9.59
CA ALA A 156 -0.88 -5.24 10.63
C ALA A 156 -0.87 -3.71 10.42
N PHE A 157 -0.95 -3.22 9.18
CA PHE A 157 -0.98 -1.77 8.89
C PHE A 157 -2.13 -1.05 9.59
N GLU A 158 -1.86 0.13 10.16
CA GLU A 158 -2.82 0.97 10.88
C GLU A 158 -3.24 2.22 10.09
N SER A 159 -2.58 2.52 8.97
CA SER A 159 -2.96 3.60 8.07
C SER A 159 -3.24 3.09 6.66
N LYS A 160 -4.33 3.60 6.05
CA LYS A 160 -4.68 3.32 4.65
C LYS A 160 -3.60 3.81 3.68
N TYR A 161 -2.90 4.88 4.04
CA TYR A 161 -1.79 5.40 3.25
C TYR A 161 -0.59 4.47 3.30
N SER A 162 -0.31 3.86 4.46
CA SER A 162 0.75 2.86 4.62
C SER A 162 0.46 1.61 3.80
N LEU A 163 -0.76 1.05 3.91
CA LEU A 163 -1.16 -0.10 3.11
C LEU A 163 -1.08 0.20 1.61
N ARG A 164 -1.54 1.38 1.19
CA ARG A 164 -1.50 1.77 -0.21
C ARG A 164 -0.06 1.92 -0.72
N LEU A 165 0.80 2.63 0.01
CA LEU A 165 2.20 2.79 -0.36
C LEU A 165 2.96 1.45 -0.33
N TYR A 166 2.64 0.57 0.62
CA TYR A 166 3.19 -0.78 0.71
C TYR A 166 2.90 -1.60 -0.55
N THR A 167 1.65 -1.60 -1.04
CA THR A 167 1.29 -2.33 -2.28
C THR A 167 2.04 -1.78 -3.50
N VAL A 168 2.14 -0.45 -3.61
CA VAL A 168 2.85 0.26 -4.68
C VAL A 168 4.34 -0.08 -4.70
N LEU A 169 4.96 -0.12 -3.52
CA LEU A 169 6.39 -0.42 -3.38
C LEU A 169 6.69 -1.92 -3.49
N SER A 170 5.76 -2.80 -3.10
CA SER A 170 5.97 -4.25 -3.21
C SER A 170 6.11 -4.72 -4.66
N LEU A 171 5.42 -4.07 -5.60
CA LEU A 171 5.63 -4.31 -7.05
C LEU A 171 7.05 -3.93 -7.50
N ARG A 172 7.68 -2.97 -6.81
CA ARG A 172 8.97 -2.38 -7.18
C ARG A 172 10.15 -2.95 -6.40
N ALA A 173 9.93 -3.51 -5.21
CA ALA A 173 10.99 -3.91 -4.28
C ALA A 173 11.90 -5.02 -4.84
N GLY A 174 11.42 -5.81 -5.80
CA GLY A 174 12.20 -6.83 -6.52
C GLY A 174 12.91 -6.33 -7.79
N LEU A 175 12.72 -5.07 -8.18
CA LEU A 175 13.32 -4.50 -9.39
C LEU A 175 14.71 -3.93 -9.11
N ARG A 176 15.54 -3.84 -10.17
CA ARG A 176 16.83 -3.14 -10.11
C ARG A 176 16.67 -1.63 -9.85
N LYS A 177 15.53 -1.05 -10.23
CA LYS A 177 15.19 0.34 -9.96
C LYS A 177 14.88 0.48 -8.47
N THR A 178 15.59 1.38 -7.79
CA THR A 178 15.50 1.61 -6.34
C THR A 178 14.99 3.00 -5.97
N HIS A 179 14.64 3.82 -6.96
CA HIS A 179 14.03 5.13 -6.75
C HIS A 179 13.12 5.54 -7.91
N GLU A 180 12.15 6.39 -7.65
CA GLU A 180 11.25 6.99 -8.64
C GLU A 180 10.76 8.36 -8.17
N ASP A 181 10.66 9.28 -9.13
CA ASP A 181 10.15 10.62 -8.89
C ASP A 181 8.62 10.65 -9.04
N PHE A 182 7.96 11.32 -8.11
CA PHE A 182 6.52 11.52 -8.12
C PHE A 182 6.22 13.01 -7.90
N SER A 183 5.32 13.56 -8.71
CA SER A 183 4.74 14.86 -8.38
C SER A 183 3.90 14.76 -7.10
N VAL A 184 3.71 15.88 -6.40
CA VAL A 184 2.83 15.91 -5.22
C VAL A 184 1.40 15.46 -5.58
N GLU A 185 0.92 15.80 -6.78
CA GLU A 185 -0.41 15.40 -7.23
C GLU A 185 -0.47 13.90 -7.50
N ASP A 186 0.49 13.33 -8.22
CA ASP A 186 0.54 11.88 -8.46
C ASP A 186 0.62 11.10 -7.15
N LEU A 187 1.40 11.59 -6.18
CA LEU A 187 1.51 10.97 -4.86
C LEU A 187 0.17 10.97 -4.12
N ARG A 188 -0.58 12.10 -4.14
CA ARG A 188 -1.92 12.18 -3.56
C ARG A 188 -2.87 11.18 -4.20
N GLN A 189 -2.84 11.09 -5.52
CA GLN A 189 -3.67 10.18 -6.31
C GLN A 189 -3.33 8.71 -6.02
N ILE A 190 -2.04 8.37 -5.96
CA ILE A 190 -1.56 7.02 -5.60
C ILE A 190 -2.03 6.62 -4.20
N LEU A 191 -1.87 7.51 -3.23
CA LEU A 191 -2.24 7.29 -1.83
C LEU A 191 -3.77 7.30 -1.59
N GLY A 192 -4.58 7.63 -2.61
CA GLY A 192 -6.03 7.74 -2.45
C GLY A 192 -6.44 8.87 -1.52
N VAL A 193 -5.72 10.00 -1.60
CA VAL A 193 -6.06 11.23 -0.89
C VAL A 193 -7.19 11.94 -1.67
N PRO A 194 -8.35 12.20 -1.05
CA PRO A 194 -9.40 12.97 -1.70
C PRO A 194 -8.91 14.36 -2.13
N SER A 195 -9.45 14.87 -3.23
CA SER A 195 -9.02 16.13 -3.88
C SER A 195 -8.97 17.33 -2.91
N GLU A 196 -9.90 17.38 -1.97
CA GLU A 196 -10.10 18.45 -0.99
C GLU A 196 -9.33 18.23 0.33
N LYS A 197 -8.68 17.07 0.51
CA LYS A 197 -7.94 16.74 1.73
C LYS A 197 -6.44 16.85 1.52
N LEU A 198 -5.72 17.16 2.60
CA LEU A 198 -4.24 17.20 2.66
C LEU A 198 -3.58 18.07 1.57
N THR A 199 -4.27 19.11 1.09
CA THR A 199 -3.85 19.93 -0.07
C THR A 199 -2.49 20.59 0.14
N ALA A 200 -2.19 21.05 1.36
CA ALA A 200 -0.87 21.54 1.72
C ALA A 200 0.14 20.41 1.89
N TRP A 201 1.34 20.56 1.31
CA TRP A 201 2.45 19.61 1.44
C TRP A 201 2.73 19.21 2.89
N LYS A 202 2.75 20.16 3.82
CA LYS A 202 2.94 19.90 5.26
C LYS A 202 1.93 18.88 5.80
N ASN A 203 0.67 18.97 5.39
CA ASN A 203 -0.39 18.06 5.83
C ASN A 203 -0.27 16.68 5.18
N LEU A 204 0.04 16.63 3.88
CA LEU A 204 0.31 15.37 3.18
C LEU A 204 1.48 14.63 3.84
N ARG A 205 2.56 15.35 4.11
CA ARG A 205 3.76 14.82 4.76
C ARG A 205 3.45 14.24 6.14
N LEU A 206 2.93 15.07 7.05
CA LEU A 206 2.72 14.70 8.46
C LEU A 206 1.62 13.67 8.68
N ARG A 207 0.59 13.62 7.82
CA ARG A 207 -0.59 12.76 8.03
C ARG A 207 -0.64 11.52 7.15
N ALA A 208 0.14 11.49 6.07
CA ALA A 208 0.13 10.37 5.15
C ALA A 208 1.53 9.81 4.91
N LEU A 209 2.47 10.64 4.46
CA LEU A 209 3.76 10.15 3.97
C LEU A 209 4.69 9.68 5.09
N ASP A 210 4.95 10.52 6.10
CA ASP A 210 5.84 10.16 7.22
C ASP A 210 5.31 8.93 7.98
N PRO A 211 4.02 8.89 8.38
CA PRO A 211 3.49 7.70 9.05
C PRO A 211 3.53 6.44 8.17
N ALA A 212 3.34 6.58 6.85
CA ALA A 212 3.41 5.45 5.93
C ALA A 212 4.81 4.88 5.80
N ILE A 213 5.82 5.75 5.69
CA ILE A 213 7.22 5.34 5.60
C ILE A 213 7.67 4.67 6.90
N GLU A 214 7.34 5.26 8.05
CA GLU A 214 7.65 4.67 9.37
C GLU A 214 7.04 3.28 9.53
N GLU A 215 5.76 3.14 9.18
CA GLU A 215 5.06 1.87 9.32
C GLU A 215 5.55 0.80 8.35
N ILE A 216 5.87 1.16 7.10
CA ILE A 216 6.49 0.26 6.12
C ILE A 216 7.87 -0.19 6.61
N ASN A 217 8.71 0.75 7.05
CA ASN A 217 10.04 0.43 7.57
C ASN A 217 9.98 -0.45 8.82
N HIS A 218 8.88 -0.40 9.56
CA HIS A 218 8.68 -1.25 10.73
C HIS A 218 8.18 -2.66 10.38
N LEU A 219 7.27 -2.80 9.41
CA LEU A 219 6.51 -4.04 9.19
C LEU A 219 6.83 -4.79 7.89
N ALA A 220 7.36 -4.12 6.87
CA ALA A 220 7.63 -4.72 5.57
C ALA A 220 9.02 -5.36 5.49
N GLY A 221 9.20 -6.29 4.54
CA GLY A 221 10.51 -6.91 4.22
C GLY A 221 11.48 -6.01 3.44
N PHE A 222 11.12 -4.74 3.22
CA PHE A 222 11.95 -3.75 2.53
C PHE A 222 11.93 -2.42 3.30
N ARG A 223 12.86 -1.53 2.95
CA ARG A 223 12.90 -0.16 3.43
C ARG A 223 12.39 0.80 2.36
N ALA A 224 11.83 1.92 2.80
CA ALA A 224 11.44 3.04 1.99
C ALA A 224 11.89 4.35 2.63
N SER A 225 12.26 5.33 1.81
CA SER A 225 12.58 6.70 2.21
C SER A 225 12.22 7.66 1.10
N TYR A 226 12.20 8.96 1.35
CA TYR A 226 11.95 9.94 0.31
C TYR A 226 12.73 11.23 0.52
N VAL A 227 13.00 11.93 -0.58
CA VAL A 227 13.59 13.27 -0.58
C VAL A 227 12.63 14.26 -1.26
N PRO A 228 12.25 15.37 -0.59
CA PRO A 228 11.41 16.39 -1.23
C PRO A 228 12.13 17.12 -2.37
N GLN A 229 11.46 17.27 -3.51
CA GLN A 229 11.91 18.07 -4.64
C GLN A 229 11.30 19.47 -4.55
N LYS A 230 12.15 20.51 -4.53
CA LYS A 230 11.73 21.92 -4.37
C LYS A 230 11.92 22.72 -5.64
N GLN A 231 10.94 23.57 -5.95
CA GLN A 231 11.05 24.65 -6.91
C GLN A 231 10.84 25.97 -6.16
N GLY A 232 11.93 26.71 -5.94
CA GLY A 232 11.95 27.82 -4.99
C GLY A 232 11.57 27.35 -3.57
N ARG A 233 10.56 27.98 -2.97
CA ARG A 233 10.05 27.61 -1.63
C ARG A 233 9.02 26.48 -1.65
N LYS A 234 8.50 26.10 -2.82
CA LYS A 234 7.42 25.12 -2.97
C LYS A 234 7.99 23.73 -3.19
N VAL A 235 7.44 22.72 -2.50
CA VAL A 235 7.70 21.30 -2.82
C VAL A 235 6.77 20.92 -3.98
N VAL A 236 7.36 20.45 -5.08
CA VAL A 236 6.65 20.08 -6.31
C VAL A 236 6.53 18.57 -6.48
N GLY A 237 7.41 17.80 -5.83
CA GLY A 237 7.43 16.35 -5.89
C GLY A 237 8.31 15.74 -4.80
N ILE A 238 8.48 14.42 -4.89
CA ILE A 238 9.43 13.65 -4.09
C ILE A 238 10.20 12.70 -5.00
N THR A 239 11.44 12.41 -4.62
CA THR A 239 12.14 11.19 -5.06
C THR A 239 11.92 10.14 -3.98
N LEU A 240 11.08 9.14 -4.26
CA LEU A 240 10.81 8.00 -3.39
C LEU A 240 11.86 6.93 -3.65
N SER A 241 12.51 6.42 -2.62
CA SER A 241 13.53 5.37 -2.70
C SER A 241 13.13 4.13 -1.90
N TRP A 242 13.53 2.96 -2.35
CA TRP A 242 13.29 1.69 -1.68
C TRP A 242 14.48 0.73 -1.84
N GLY A 243 14.63 -0.18 -0.90
CA GLY A 243 15.71 -1.16 -0.91
C GLY A 243 15.41 -2.37 -0.04
N GLN A 244 16.11 -3.47 -0.29
CA GLN A 244 15.96 -4.68 0.51
C GLN A 244 16.50 -4.46 1.93
N LYS A 245 15.85 -5.07 2.91
CA LYS A 245 16.34 -5.15 4.27
C LYS A 245 17.44 -6.21 4.38
N GLY A 246 18.37 -6.02 5.32
CA GLY A 246 19.27 -7.10 5.74
C GLY A 246 18.47 -8.24 6.38
N GLN A 247 19.04 -9.45 6.40
CA GLN A 247 18.35 -10.64 6.91
C GLN A 247 17.82 -10.45 8.34
N ASP A 248 18.63 -9.89 9.23
CA ASP A 248 18.23 -9.64 10.63
C ASP A 248 17.04 -8.69 10.74
N GLU A 249 16.97 -7.69 9.87
CA GLU A 249 15.86 -6.73 9.85
C GLU A 249 14.58 -7.31 9.26
N VAL A 250 14.70 -8.22 8.29
CA VAL A 250 13.55 -8.99 7.79
C VAL A 250 12.99 -9.85 8.92
N VAL A 251 13.87 -10.54 9.66
CA VAL A 251 13.48 -11.36 10.81
C VAL A 251 12.80 -10.50 11.89
N GLU A 252 13.34 -9.32 12.19
CA GLU A 252 12.72 -8.43 13.18
C GLU A 252 11.36 -7.88 12.71
N ALA A 253 11.21 -7.55 11.43
CA ALA A 253 9.92 -7.16 10.86
C ALA A 253 8.89 -8.29 10.96
N MET A 254 9.30 -9.54 10.69
CA MET A 254 8.43 -10.71 10.84
C MET A 254 8.01 -10.93 12.29
N LYS A 255 8.94 -10.83 13.25
CA LYS A 255 8.61 -10.87 14.68
C LYS A 255 7.64 -9.76 15.07
N GLU A 256 7.81 -8.58 14.51
CA GLU A 256 6.93 -7.45 14.81
C GLU A 256 5.48 -7.76 14.42
N LEU A 257 5.24 -8.39 13.26
CA LEU A 257 3.90 -8.78 12.82
C LEU A 257 3.16 -9.66 13.83
N GLU A 258 3.88 -10.46 14.62
CA GLU A 258 3.36 -11.37 15.65
C GLU A 258 3.17 -10.69 17.02
N ARG A 259 3.80 -9.54 17.25
CA ARG A 259 3.71 -8.81 18.53
C ARG A 259 2.40 -8.04 18.65
N SER A 260 2.00 -7.71 19.88
CA SER A 260 0.76 -6.96 20.15
C SER A 260 0.76 -5.59 19.46
N ARG A 261 -0.39 -5.20 18.90
CA ARG A 261 -0.59 -3.90 18.21
C ARG A 261 -0.14 -2.71 19.06
N VAL A 262 -0.51 -2.69 20.35
CA VAL A 262 -0.16 -1.62 21.29
C VAL A 262 1.36 -1.53 21.46
N GLY A 263 2.03 -2.68 21.67
CA GLY A 263 3.48 -2.72 21.77
C GLY A 263 4.18 -2.27 20.49
N ARG A 264 3.62 -2.62 19.32
CA ARG A 264 4.17 -2.18 18.03
C ARG A 264 4.19 -0.67 17.90
N LYS A 265 3.06 -0.04 18.22
CA LYS A 265 2.92 1.41 18.13
C LYS A 265 3.95 2.12 19.01
N VAL A 266 4.14 1.66 20.24
CA VAL A 266 5.14 2.23 21.18
C VAL A 266 6.56 2.07 20.63
N ARG A 267 6.94 0.87 20.16
CA ARG A 267 8.29 0.65 19.59
C ARG A 267 8.53 1.50 18.34
N ARG A 268 7.53 1.63 17.47
CA ARG A 268 7.61 2.47 16.26
C ARG A 268 7.85 3.94 16.62
N GLN A 269 7.06 4.47 17.56
CA GLN A 269 7.20 5.85 18.03
C GLN A 269 8.58 6.07 18.68
N GLY A 270 8.99 5.18 19.59
CA GLY A 270 10.31 5.28 20.21
C GLY A 270 11.48 5.06 19.25
N ALA A 271 11.29 4.34 18.14
CA ALA A 271 12.29 4.27 17.07
C ALA A 271 12.35 5.57 16.26
N ALA A 272 11.20 6.15 15.92
CA ALA A 272 11.12 7.43 15.21
C ALA A 272 11.75 8.57 16.03
N GLU A 273 11.47 8.64 17.33
CA GLU A 273 12.06 9.63 18.24
C GLU A 273 13.59 9.53 18.29
N ARG A 274 14.14 8.31 18.37
CA ARG A 274 15.59 8.08 18.36
C ARG A 274 16.25 8.51 17.06
N ILE A 275 15.61 8.29 15.91
CA ILE A 275 16.12 8.73 14.60
C ILE A 275 16.15 10.27 14.55
N ILE A 276 15.08 10.93 14.98
CA ILE A 276 15.01 12.40 15.02
C ILE A 276 16.11 12.97 15.92
N GLU A 277 16.33 12.36 17.09
CA GLU A 277 17.37 12.77 18.02
C GLU A 277 18.78 12.59 17.43
N GLN A 278 19.03 11.49 16.71
CA GLN A 278 20.30 11.27 16.00
C GLN A 278 20.51 12.27 14.87
N GLU A 279 19.49 12.57 14.07
CA GLU A 279 19.58 13.59 13.01
C GLU A 279 19.88 14.97 13.59
N ASN A 280 19.24 15.33 14.70
CA ASN A 280 19.49 16.61 15.36
C ASN A 280 20.93 16.69 15.88
N ARG A 281 21.41 15.63 16.55
CA ARG A 281 22.82 15.55 16.99
C ARG A 281 23.81 15.65 15.83
N GLN A 282 23.52 15.00 14.70
CA GLN A 282 24.37 15.09 13.51
C GLN A 282 24.38 16.51 12.92
N ARG A 283 23.21 17.18 12.87
CA ARG A 283 23.11 18.57 12.40
C ARG A 283 23.85 19.54 13.31
N GLU A 284 23.73 19.38 14.62
CA GLU A 284 24.46 20.18 15.61
C GLU A 284 25.96 19.99 15.46
N ALA A 285 26.44 18.74 15.37
CA ALA A 285 27.85 18.44 15.16
C ALA A 285 28.40 19.08 13.87
N LEU A 286 27.65 19.01 12.77
CA LEU A 286 28.02 19.64 11.50
C LEU A 286 28.09 21.17 11.62
N ALA A 287 27.12 21.79 12.30
CA ALA A 287 27.10 23.23 12.53
C ALA A 287 28.29 23.71 13.39
N THR A 288 28.65 22.95 14.43
CA THR A 288 29.84 23.22 15.25
C THR A 288 31.12 23.12 14.43
N GLN A 289 31.26 22.07 13.60
CA GLN A 289 32.42 21.90 12.72
C GLN A 289 32.56 23.05 11.70
N LEU A 290 31.46 23.48 11.08
CA LEU A 290 31.46 24.60 10.14
C LEU A 290 31.82 25.94 10.84
N SER A 291 31.30 26.16 12.05
CA SER A 291 31.63 27.34 12.85
C SER A 291 33.12 27.38 13.24
N GLN A 292 33.69 26.25 13.65
CA GLN A 292 35.12 26.12 13.96
C GLN A 292 36.00 26.33 12.72
N ALA A 293 35.59 25.82 11.56
CA ALA A 293 36.30 26.03 10.30
C ALA A 293 36.25 27.50 9.82
N MET A 294 35.14 28.21 10.08
CA MET A 294 34.99 29.62 9.73
C MET A 294 35.67 30.58 10.73
N GLY A 295 35.75 30.20 12.01
CA GLY A 295 36.44 30.99 13.04
C GLY A 295 37.98 30.95 12.96
N GLY A 296 38.56 30.08 12.12
CA GLY A 296 40.00 29.96 11.89
C GLY A 296 40.57 30.91 10.84
N ILE A 297 39.74 31.71 10.16
CA ILE A 297 40.19 32.71 9.18
C ILE A 297 40.48 34.02 9.93
N SER A 298 41.62 34.07 10.62
CA SER A 298 42.18 35.33 11.10
C SER A 298 42.75 36.10 9.91
N ILE A 299 42.09 37.18 9.52
CA ILE A 299 42.65 38.15 8.56
C ILE A 299 43.85 38.81 9.26
N PRO A 300 45.08 38.71 8.72
CA PRO A 300 46.22 39.36 9.33
C PRO A 300 46.05 40.89 9.27
N PRO A 301 46.44 41.63 10.32
CA PRO A 301 46.37 43.08 10.29
C PRO A 301 47.41 43.64 9.30
N ASP A 302 46.99 44.63 8.51
CA ASP A 302 47.83 45.46 7.63
C ASP A 302 48.85 46.29 8.40
#